data_AF-X1EWV7-F1
#
_entry.id   AF-X1EWV7-F1
#
_cell.length_a   1.000
_cell.length_b   1.000
_cell.length_c   1.000
_cell.angle_alpha   90.00
_cell.angle_beta   90.00
_cell.angle_gamma   90.00
#
_symmetry.space_group_name_H-M   'P 1'
#
loop_
_entity.id
_entity.type
_entity.pdbx_description
1 polymer ?
#
loop_
_entity_poly.entity_id
_entity_poly.type
_entity_poly.pdbx_seq_one_letter_code
_entity_poly.pdbx_strand_id
1 'polypeptide(L)'
;MKLKYRIIIFLSSFLICVSLLICVAAAGTNIREEINQFPGFSGILIKDLNTQKVLFSHNEDKLFTPASLTKIFTLLAALEIFDEEQHAYTTSFYFSSTTPGEINGDLYIVGSGDPTQSPEVIRKIADALV
;
A
#
# COMPACT_ATOMS: atom_id res chain seq x y z
N MET A 1 -16.56 -54.89 39.86
CA MET A 1 -16.67 -53.42 40.12
C MET A 1 -18.15 -53.03 40.11
N LYS A 2 -18.67 -52.35 41.16
CA LYS A 2 -20.11 -52.02 41.24
C LYS A 2 -20.52 -51.09 40.08
N LEU A 3 -21.73 -51.28 39.53
CA LEU A 3 -22.26 -50.56 38.36
C LEU A 3 -22.10 -49.03 38.47
N LYS A 4 -22.25 -48.49 39.69
CA LYS A 4 -22.07 -47.06 39.98
C LYS A 4 -20.68 -46.53 39.60
N TYR A 5 -19.61 -47.28 39.82
CA TYR A 5 -18.25 -46.84 39.48
C TYR A 5 -17.99 -46.85 37.97
N ARG A 6 -18.63 -47.76 37.22
CA ARG A 6 -18.53 -47.80 35.74
C ARG A 6 -19.17 -46.56 35.11
N ILE A 7 -20.32 -46.14 35.65
CA ILE A 7 -21.03 -44.93 35.20
C ILE A 7 -20.21 -43.68 35.50
N ILE A 8 -19.63 -43.58 36.70
CA ILE A 8 -18.80 -42.43 37.10
C ILE A 8 -17.55 -42.30 36.22
N ILE A 9 -16.85 -43.42 35.95
CA ILE A 9 -15.66 -43.42 35.08
C ILE A 9 -16.02 -43.05 33.64
N PHE A 10 -17.16 -43.52 33.15
CA PHE A 10 -17.63 -43.16 31.80
C PHE A 10 -17.99 -41.67 31.71
N LEU A 11 -18.71 -41.13 32.70
CA LEU A 11 -19.04 -39.70 32.74
C LEU A 11 -17.79 -38.82 32.87
N SER A 12 -16.82 -39.20 33.71
CA SER A 12 -15.60 -38.41 33.87
C SER A 12 -14.72 -38.46 32.61
N SER A 13 -14.60 -39.63 31.98
CA SER A 13 -13.88 -39.79 30.70
C SER A 13 -14.55 -39.00 29.58
N PHE A 14 -15.89 -39.03 29.50
CA PHE A 14 -16.66 -38.24 28.55
C PHE A 14 -16.46 -36.73 28.76
N LEU A 15 -16.52 -36.26 30.01
CA LEU A 15 -16.31 -34.86 30.35
C LEU A 15 -14.89 -34.38 30.01
N ILE A 16 -13.87 -35.22 30.29
CA ILE A 16 -12.48 -34.95 29.93
C ILE A 16 -12.33 -34.87 28.39
N CYS A 17 -12.86 -35.83 27.64
CA CYS A 17 -12.82 -35.82 26.18
C CYS A 17 -13.50 -34.58 25.58
N VAL A 18 -14.67 -34.18 26.10
CA VAL A 18 -15.38 -32.96 25.66
C VAL A 18 -14.56 -31.71 25.96
N SER A 19 -13.92 -31.63 27.13
CA SER A 19 -13.07 -30.48 27.48
C SER A 19 -11.82 -30.37 26.60
N LEU A 20 -11.20 -31.48 26.21
CA LEU A 20 -10.07 -31.49 25.28
C LEU A 20 -10.47 -31.06 23.87
N LEU A 21 -11.68 -31.44 23.39
CA LEU A 21 -12.21 -31.02 22.09
C LEU A 21 -12.42 -29.49 22.00
N ILE A 22 -12.90 -28.87 23.08
CA ILE A 22 -13.15 -27.42 23.14
C ILE A 22 -11.83 -26.63 23.15
N CYS A 23 -10.80 -27.13 23.83
CA CYS A 23 -9.50 -26.46 23.95
C CYS A 23 -8.73 -26.43 22.62
N VAL A 24 -8.87 -27.46 21.78
CA VAL A 24 -8.26 -27.50 20.44
C VAL A 24 -8.94 -26.53 19.47
N ALA A 25 -10.24 -26.28 19.62
CA ALA A 25 -10.96 -25.30 18.81
C ALA A 25 -10.58 -23.84 19.13
N ALA A 26 -10.00 -23.58 20.31
CA ALA A 26 -9.63 -22.24 20.79
C ALA A 26 -8.16 -21.86 20.49
N ALA A 27 -7.36 -22.76 19.93
CA ALA A 27 -5.95 -22.53 19.66
C ALA A 27 -5.74 -21.97 18.24
N GLY A 28 -6.08 -20.70 18.05
CA GLY A 28 -5.81 -19.94 16.84
C GLY A 28 -6.85 -18.85 16.68
N THR A 29 -6.50 -17.61 17.05
CA THR A 29 -7.32 -16.44 16.74
C THR A 29 -7.61 -16.43 15.24
N ASN A 30 -8.85 -16.70 14.86
CA ASN A 30 -9.23 -16.68 13.46
C ASN A 30 -9.12 -15.22 12.97
N ILE A 31 -8.50 -14.97 11.82
CA ILE A 31 -8.41 -13.61 11.21
C ILE A 31 -9.78 -12.90 11.21
N ARG A 32 -10.87 -13.66 11.10
CA ARG A 32 -12.25 -13.17 11.19
C ARG A 32 -12.63 -12.60 12.56
N GLU A 33 -12.14 -13.18 13.66
CA GLU A 33 -12.39 -12.66 15.01
C GLU A 33 -11.72 -11.31 15.21
N GLU A 34 -10.47 -11.15 14.78
CA GLU A 34 -9.75 -9.87 14.80
C GLU A 34 -10.47 -8.80 13.96
N ILE A 35 -10.91 -9.16 12.75
CA ILE A 35 -11.71 -8.27 11.90
C ILE A 35 -13.01 -7.86 12.58
N ASN A 36 -13.72 -8.80 13.23
CA ASN A 36 -14.97 -8.51 13.92
C ASN A 36 -14.79 -7.62 15.15
N GLN A 37 -13.58 -7.58 15.73
CA GLN A 37 -13.24 -6.68 16.83
C GLN A 37 -12.82 -5.28 16.34
N PHE A 38 -12.49 -5.12 15.05
CA PHE A 38 -12.18 -3.81 14.49
C PHE A 38 -13.45 -2.95 14.45
N PRO A 39 -13.47 -1.77 15.11
CA PRO A 39 -14.69 -0.96 15.23
C PRO A 39 -15.09 -0.26 13.92
N GLY A 40 -14.21 -0.26 12.92
CA GLY A 40 -14.43 0.39 11.63
C GLY A 40 -14.95 -0.57 10.56
N PHE A 41 -15.16 -0.02 9.37
CA PHE A 41 -15.48 -0.81 8.18
C PHE A 41 -14.19 -1.22 7.47
N SER A 42 -13.97 -2.53 7.31
CA SER A 42 -12.77 -3.09 6.69
C SER A 42 -13.11 -3.91 5.44
N GLY A 43 -12.17 -3.92 4.49
CA GLY A 43 -12.17 -4.79 3.32
C GLY A 43 -10.80 -5.45 3.16
N ILE A 44 -10.76 -6.76 2.94
CA ILE A 44 -9.53 -7.55 2.81
C ILE A 44 -9.73 -8.55 1.69
N LEU A 45 -8.75 -8.62 0.77
CA LEU A 45 -8.67 -9.65 -0.25
C LEU A 45 -7.23 -10.16 -0.31
N ILE A 46 -7.04 -11.46 -0.06
CA ILE A 46 -5.75 -12.14 -0.17
C ILE A 46 -5.86 -13.17 -1.29
N LYS A 47 -5.03 -13.01 -2.32
CA LYS A 47 -5.05 -13.83 -3.52
C LYS A 47 -3.65 -14.33 -3.83
N ASP A 48 -3.54 -15.62 -4.16
CA ASP A 48 -2.33 -16.19 -4.74
C ASP A 48 -2.22 -15.71 -6.20
N LEU A 49 -1.12 -15.03 -6.54
CA LEU A 49 -0.94 -14.43 -7.87
C LEU A 49 -0.60 -15.46 -8.96
N ASN A 50 -0.07 -16.64 -8.61
CA ASN A 50 0.29 -17.66 -9.59
C ASN A 50 -0.95 -18.48 -9.99
N THR A 51 -1.72 -18.92 -9.00
CA THR A 51 -2.91 -19.77 -9.18
C THR A 51 -4.21 -18.99 -9.31
N GLN A 52 -4.18 -17.68 -9.04
CA GLN A 52 -5.35 -16.80 -8.98
C GLN A 52 -6.38 -17.21 -7.91
N LYS A 53 -6.02 -18.11 -6.99
CA LYS A 53 -6.90 -18.57 -5.92
C LYS A 53 -7.05 -17.50 -4.84
N VAL A 54 -8.29 -17.16 -4.49
CA VAL A 54 -8.59 -16.37 -3.29
C VAL A 54 -8.32 -17.23 -2.06
N LEU A 55 -7.38 -16.80 -1.23
CA LEU A 55 -6.98 -17.49 0.00
C LEU A 55 -7.81 -17.00 1.19
N PHE A 56 -8.19 -15.72 1.18
CA PHE A 56 -9.03 -15.11 2.19
C PHE A 56 -9.73 -13.89 1.60
N SER A 57 -10.99 -13.67 1.98
CA SER A 57 -11.70 -12.46 1.61
C SER A 57 -12.72 -12.02 2.67
N HIS A 58 -12.92 -10.71 2.76
CA HIS A 58 -13.86 -10.03 3.64
C HIS A 58 -14.24 -8.70 3.00
N ASN A 59 -15.53 -8.51 2.67
CA ASN A 59 -16.04 -7.30 2.02
C ASN A 59 -15.28 -6.89 0.73
N GLU A 60 -14.77 -7.85 -0.07
CA GLU A 60 -13.95 -7.50 -1.24
C GLU A 60 -14.69 -6.67 -2.30
N ASP A 61 -16.01 -6.84 -2.41
CA ASP A 61 -16.84 -6.14 -3.41
C ASP A 61 -17.39 -4.78 -2.92
N LYS A 62 -16.93 -4.31 -1.75
CA LYS A 62 -17.38 -3.04 -1.17
C LYS A 62 -16.44 -1.91 -1.59
N LEU A 63 -17.01 -0.72 -1.76
CA LEU A 63 -16.25 0.47 -2.14
C LEU A 63 -15.62 1.11 -0.89
N PHE A 64 -14.37 1.53 -1.02
CA PHE A 64 -13.59 2.22 0.01
C PHE A 64 -12.94 3.47 -0.58
N THR A 65 -12.57 4.41 0.30
CA THR A 65 -11.68 5.52 -0.09
C THR A 65 -10.24 4.98 -0.08
N PRO A 66 -9.55 4.91 -1.23
CA PRO A 66 -8.23 4.25 -1.32
C PRO A 66 -7.09 5.02 -0.64
N ALA A 67 -7.31 6.31 -0.30
CA ALA A 67 -6.27 7.20 0.23
C ALA A 67 -5.00 7.17 -0.65
N SER A 68 -3.82 6.98 -0.08
CA SER A 68 -2.58 6.93 -0.85
C SER A 68 -2.45 5.72 -1.77
N LEU A 69 -3.29 4.68 -1.68
CA LEU A 69 -3.31 3.59 -2.66
C LEU A 69 -3.71 4.08 -4.06
N THR A 70 -4.35 5.25 -4.17
CA THR A 70 -4.56 5.94 -5.45
C THR A 70 -3.27 6.08 -6.26
N LYS A 71 -2.12 6.20 -5.59
CA LYS A 71 -0.80 6.31 -6.24
C LYS A 71 -0.44 5.12 -7.11
N ILE A 72 -1.00 3.93 -6.86
CA ILE A 72 -0.78 2.76 -7.72
C ILE A 72 -1.36 3.01 -9.12
N PHE A 73 -2.55 3.60 -9.21
CA PHE A 73 -3.16 3.95 -10.49
C PHE A 73 -2.42 5.10 -11.18
N THR A 74 -1.98 6.10 -10.42
CA THR A 74 -1.14 7.19 -10.95
C THR A 74 0.18 6.65 -11.50
N LEU A 75 0.82 5.71 -10.79
CA LEU A 75 2.04 5.04 -11.26
C LEU A 75 1.76 4.28 -12.56
N LEU A 76 0.73 3.44 -12.60
CA LEU A 76 0.39 2.68 -13.81
C LEU A 76 0.15 3.61 -15.01
N ALA A 77 -0.62 4.68 -14.84
CA ALA A 77 -0.85 5.66 -15.88
C ALA A 77 0.44 6.35 -16.34
N ALA A 78 1.34 6.67 -15.40
CA ALA A 78 2.64 7.26 -15.72
C ALA A 78 3.52 6.31 -16.54
N LEU A 79 3.58 5.02 -16.19
CA LEU A 79 4.37 4.02 -16.92
C LEU A 79 3.80 3.73 -18.32
N GLU A 80 2.47 3.88 -18.52
CA GLU A 80 1.88 3.75 -19.86
C GLU A 80 2.07 5.00 -20.75
N ILE A 81 2.11 6.19 -20.15
CA ILE A 81 2.20 7.46 -20.89
C ILE A 81 3.65 7.87 -21.14
N PHE A 82 4.53 7.66 -20.16
CA PHE A 82 5.91 8.09 -20.21
C PHE A 82 6.84 6.91 -20.52
N ASP A 83 7.85 7.17 -21.34
CA ASP A 83 8.97 6.26 -21.52
C ASP A 83 9.82 6.25 -20.24
N GLU A 84 9.91 5.10 -19.58
CA GLU A 84 10.59 4.96 -18.28
C GLU A 84 12.07 5.36 -18.31
N GLU A 85 12.74 5.21 -19.46
CA GLU A 85 14.17 5.49 -19.60
C GLU A 85 14.44 6.91 -20.12
N GLN A 86 13.53 7.45 -20.94
CA GLN A 86 13.75 8.70 -21.65
C GLN A 86 12.98 9.89 -21.05
N HIS A 87 11.98 9.66 -20.21
CA HIS A 87 11.20 10.76 -19.64
C HIS A 87 11.99 11.52 -18.57
N ALA A 88 12.17 12.81 -18.81
CA ALA A 88 12.66 13.75 -17.82
C ALA A 88 11.81 15.02 -17.84
N TYR A 89 11.55 15.58 -16.67
CA TYR A 89 10.94 16.89 -16.57
C TYR A 89 11.93 17.94 -17.04
N THR A 90 11.50 18.82 -17.93
CA THR A 90 12.33 19.87 -18.49
C THR A 90 12.18 21.15 -17.67
N THR A 91 13.30 21.84 -17.47
CA THR A 91 13.31 23.22 -16.99
C THR A 91 14.08 24.05 -17.99
N SER A 92 13.43 25.05 -18.58
CA SER A 92 14.00 25.90 -19.61
C SER A 92 14.27 27.30 -19.08
N PHE A 93 15.34 27.91 -19.56
CA PHE A 93 15.78 29.26 -19.19
C PHE A 93 15.70 30.14 -20.42
N TYR A 94 15.03 31.27 -20.29
CA TYR A 94 14.92 32.28 -21.35
C TYR A 94 15.37 33.62 -20.81
N PHE A 95 16.02 34.42 -21.64
CA PHE A 95 16.40 35.78 -21.29
C PHE A 95 16.03 36.74 -22.41
N SER A 96 15.64 37.95 -22.03
CA SER A 96 15.51 39.05 -22.97
C SER A 96 16.87 39.72 -23.14
N SER A 97 17.35 39.83 -24.38
CA SER A 97 18.54 40.61 -24.68
C SER A 97 18.48 41.24 -26.06
N THR A 98 18.96 42.47 -26.13
CA THR A 98 19.18 43.19 -27.40
C THR A 98 20.59 42.95 -27.95
N THR A 99 21.49 42.34 -27.18
CA THR A 99 22.90 42.11 -27.53
C THR A 99 23.26 40.63 -27.40
N PRO A 100 23.72 39.96 -28.47
CA PRO A 100 24.14 38.55 -28.39
C PRO A 100 25.24 38.34 -27.34
N GLY A 101 25.04 37.37 -26.44
CA GLY A 101 26.01 37.03 -25.39
C GLY A 101 25.87 37.84 -24.09
N GLU A 102 24.95 38.81 -24.03
CA GLU A 102 24.64 39.54 -22.79
C GLU A 102 23.24 39.18 -22.30
N ILE A 103 23.06 39.11 -20.99
CA ILE A 103 21.75 38.98 -20.33
C ILE A 103 21.41 40.37 -19.77
N ASN A 104 20.80 41.22 -20.59
CA ASN A 104 20.41 42.60 -20.24
C ASN A 104 18.88 42.72 -20.27
N GLY A 105 18.22 42.12 -19.27
CA GLY A 105 16.77 42.11 -19.17
C GLY A 105 16.27 41.05 -18.20
N ASP A 106 15.00 40.67 -18.34
CA ASP A 106 14.38 39.65 -17.50
C ASP A 106 14.93 38.26 -17.82
N LEU A 107 15.11 37.46 -16.77
CA LEU A 107 15.37 36.03 -16.82
C LEU A 107 14.09 35.27 -16.45
N TYR A 108 13.66 34.38 -17.33
CA TYR A 108 12.50 33.51 -17.13
C TYR A 108 12.96 32.08 -16.92
N ILE A 109 12.38 31.43 -15.90
CA ILE A 109 12.59 30.02 -15.60
C ILE A 109 11.25 29.32 -15.74
N VAL A 110 11.16 28.38 -16.69
CA VAL A 110 9.93 27.67 -17.03
C VAL A 110 10.11 26.20 -16.70
N GLY A 111 9.52 25.74 -15.59
CA GLY A 111 9.54 24.34 -15.18
C GLY A 111 8.33 23.57 -15.72
N SER A 112 8.51 22.26 -15.93
CA SER A 112 7.44 21.34 -16.36
C SER A 112 6.88 20.47 -15.23
N GLY A 113 7.23 20.75 -13.97
CA GLY A 113 6.74 20.02 -12.78
C GLY A 113 7.73 19.05 -12.14
N ASP A 114 9.03 19.19 -12.41
CA ASP A 114 10.08 18.36 -11.82
C ASP A 114 10.03 18.38 -10.28
N PRO A 115 9.66 17.26 -9.61
CA PRO A 115 9.56 17.21 -8.16
C PRO A 115 10.92 17.06 -7.47
N THR A 116 12.02 16.96 -8.22
CA THR A 116 13.38 16.71 -7.69
C THR A 116 14.22 17.98 -7.53
N GLN A 117 13.68 19.13 -7.95
CA GLN A 117 14.38 20.42 -7.87
C GLN A 117 14.66 20.82 -6.42
N SER A 118 15.89 21.24 -6.17
CA SER A 118 16.36 21.69 -4.86
C SER A 118 17.14 23.00 -4.96
N PRO A 119 17.29 23.77 -3.87
CA PRO A 119 18.08 24.99 -3.88
C PRO A 119 19.52 24.81 -4.39
N GLU A 120 20.12 23.65 -4.17
CA GLU A 120 21.46 23.33 -4.68
C GLU A 120 21.47 23.16 -6.20
N VAL A 121 20.48 22.47 -6.77
CA VAL A 121 20.34 22.30 -8.23
C VAL A 121 20.17 23.67 -8.90
N ILE A 122 19.32 24.53 -8.34
CA ILE A 122 19.11 25.88 -8.86
C ILE A 122 20.38 26.73 -8.80
N ARG A 123 21.16 26.62 -7.71
CA ARG A 123 22.47 27.32 -7.62
C ARG A 123 23.45 26.86 -8.70
N LYS A 124 23.58 25.55 -8.92
CA LYS A 124 24.45 25.01 -9.98
C LYS A 124 24.07 25.55 -11.36
N ILE A 125 22.76 25.69 -11.63
CA ILE A 125 22.30 26.27 -12.88
C ILE A 125 22.65 27.76 -12.95
N ALA A 126 22.44 28.51 -11.88
CA ALA A 126 22.79 29.93 -11.82
C ALA A 126 24.30 30.16 -12.02
N ASP A 127 25.15 29.32 -11.40
CA ASP A 127 26.60 29.38 -11.57
C ASP A 127 27.05 29.10 -13.01
N ALA A 128 26.27 28.34 -13.79
CA ALA A 128 26.55 28.08 -15.20
C ALA A 128 26.14 29.24 -16.13
N LEU A 129 25.41 30.23 -15.63
CA LEU A 129 24.96 31.40 -16.39
C LEU A 129 25.88 32.62 -16.24
N VAL A 130 26.89 32.56 -15.36
CA VAL A 130 27.87 33.63 -15.06
C VAL A 130 29.27 33.18 -15.45
#